data_AF-A0A2G9P316-F1
#
_entry.id   AF-A0A2G9P316-F1
#
_cell.length_a   1.000
_cell.length_b   1.000
_cell.length_c   1.000
_cell.angle_alpha   90.00
_cell.angle_beta   90.00
_cell.angle_gamma   90.00
#
_symmetry.space_group_name_H-M   'P 1'
#
loop_
_entity.id
_entity.type
_entity.pdbx_description
1 polymer ?
#
loop_
_entity_poly.entity_id
_entity_poly.type
_entity_poly.pdbx_seq_one_letter_code
_entity_poly.pdbx_strand_id
1 'polypeptide(L)' 'KEKEVTAGKNPHAVAAAVLYMAGIKTNVDITQQDIMRISGITTVTIRNRLQDYKKYIEFP' A
#
# COMPACT_ATOMS: atom_id res chain seq x y z
N LYS A 1 8.70 -17.60 -11.21
CA LYS A 1 8.28 -16.38 -11.95
C LYS A 1 8.18 -15.26 -10.94
N GLU A 2 9.03 -14.23 -11.04
CA GLU A 2 8.79 -12.99 -10.31
C GLU A 2 7.43 -12.45 -10.75
N LYS A 3 6.59 -12.12 -9.77
CA LYS A 3 5.32 -11.46 -10.04
C LYS A 3 5.68 -10.00 -10.31
N GLU A 4 5.57 -9.54 -11.56
CA GLU A 4 5.83 -8.15 -11.98
C GLU A 4 4.78 -7.15 -11.44
N VAL A 5 4.36 -7.32 -10.18
CA VAL A 5 3.26 -6.58 -9.56
C VAL A 5 3.59 -5.11 -9.28
N THR A 6 4.85 -4.74 -9.39
CA THR A 6 5.38 -3.38 -9.21
C THR A 6 5.88 -2.75 -10.52
N ALA A 7 5.95 -3.51 -11.61
CA ALA A 7 6.46 -3.00 -12.89
C ALA A 7 5.59 -1.85 -13.42
N GLY A 8 6.23 -0.75 -13.81
CA GLY A 8 5.56 0.46 -14.31
C GLY A 8 4.81 1.27 -13.24
N LYS A 9 4.89 0.91 -11.95
CA LYS A 9 4.22 1.63 -10.85
C LYS A 9 5.18 2.60 -10.18
N ASN A 10 4.66 3.75 -9.73
CA ASN A 10 5.45 4.74 -9.00
C ASN A 10 5.99 4.12 -7.69
N PRO A 11 7.33 4.09 -7.46
CA PRO A 11 7.92 3.43 -6.29
C PRO A 11 7.48 4.06 -4.96
N HIS A 12 7.19 5.37 -4.91
CA HIS A 12 6.67 6.03 -3.71
C HIS A 12 5.26 5.54 -3.37
N ALA A 13 4.40 5.39 -4.39
CA ALA A 13 3.06 4.86 -4.20
C ALA A 13 3.08 3.39 -3.77
N VAL A 14 4.03 2.60 -4.29
CA VAL A 14 4.24 1.21 -3.83
C VAL A 14 4.66 1.20 -2.36
N ALA A 15 5.65 2.00 -1.98
CA ALA A 15 6.13 2.06 -0.60
C ALA A 15 5.02 2.49 0.38
N ALA A 16 4.24 3.53 0.03
CA ALA A 16 3.11 4.00 0.83
C ALA A 16 2.06 2.90 1.06
N ALA A 17 1.74 2.13 0.01
CA ALA A 17 0.80 1.02 0.11
C ALA A 17 1.33 -0.13 0.96
N VAL A 18 2.61 -0.49 0.81
CA VAL A 18 3.26 -1.53 1.63
C VAL A 18 3.30 -1.14 3.10
N LEU A 19 3.61 0.12 3.40
CA LEU A 19 3.64 0.62 4.78
C LEU A 19 2.25 0.56 5.42
N TYR A 20 1.19 0.97 4.69
CA TYR A 20 -0.18 0.84 5.17
C TYR A 20 -0.59 -0.63 5.41
N MET A 21 -0.21 -1.54 4.51
CA MET A 21 -0.47 -2.98 4.70
C MET A 21 0.26 -3.56 5.90
N ALA A 22 1.49 -3.12 6.15
CA ALA A 22 2.24 -3.52 7.34
C ALA A 22 1.52 -3.05 8.62
N GLY A 23 0.99 -1.83 8.63
CA GLY A 23 0.18 -1.31 9.75
C GLY A 23 -1.03 -2.19 10.05
N ILE A 24 -1.82 -2.55 9.03
CA ILE A 24 -2.96 -3.48 9.18
C ILE A 24 -2.50 -4.83 9.75
N LYS A 25 -1.45 -5.43 9.17
CA LYS A 25 -0.98 -6.77 9.58
C LYS A 25 -0.43 -6.80 11.01
N THR A 26 0.13 -5.68 11.47
CA THR A 26 0.69 -5.54 12.82
C THR A 26 -0.30 -4.96 13.83
N ASN A 27 -1.55 -4.74 13.41
CA ASN A 27 -2.60 -4.14 14.23
C ASN A 27 -2.21 -2.75 14.78
N VAL A 28 -1.40 -2.01 14.03
CA VAL A 28 -1.03 -0.63 14.30
C VAL A 28 -2.11 0.28 13.74
N ASP A 29 -2.58 1.21 14.56
CA ASP A 29 -3.62 2.16 14.18
C ASP A 29 -3.02 3.28 13.31
N ILE A 30 -2.85 2.98 12.03
CA ILE A 30 -2.41 3.92 10.98
C ILE A 30 -3.51 4.02 9.94
N THR A 31 -3.94 5.25 9.67
CA THR A 31 -4.94 5.52 8.63
C THR A 31 -4.28 5.78 7.27
N GLN A 32 -5.07 5.68 6.19
CA GLN A 32 -4.59 6.08 4.87
C GLN A 32 -4.28 7.59 4.80
N GLN A 33 -4.94 8.40 5.64
CA GLN A 33 -4.64 9.84 5.72
C GLN A 33 -3.28 10.11 6.36
N ASP A 34 -2.87 9.32 7.36
CA ASP A 34 -1.55 9.45 7.99
C ASP A 34 -0.45 9.17 6.98
N ILE A 35 -0.59 8.07 6.22
CA ILE A 35 0.34 7.72 5.14
C ILE A 35 0.36 8.80 4.06
N MET A 36 -0.79 9.34 3.68
CA MET A 36 -0.88 10.44 2.70
C MET A 36 -0.13 11.68 3.18
N ARG A 37 -0.29 12.06 4.46
CA ARG A 37 0.37 13.25 5.03
C ARG A 37 1.90 13.12 5.01
N ILE A 38 2.42 11.92 5.24
CA ILE A 38 3.87 11.67 5.29
C ILE A 38 4.46 11.48 3.89
N SER A 39 3.76 10.75 3.02
CA SER A 39 4.28 10.35 1.70
C SER A 39 3.92 11.31 0.56
N GLY A 40 2.96 12.22 0.76
CA GLY A 40 2.38 13.06 -0.29
C GLY A 40 1.53 12.28 -1.32
N ILE A 41 1.35 10.97 -1.14
CA ILE A 41 0.56 10.12 -2.03
C ILE A 41 -0.90 10.16 -1.61
N THR A 42 -1.79 10.45 -2.56
CA THR A 42 -3.23 10.52 -2.25
C THR A 42 -3.78 9.18 -1.73
N THR A 43 -4.79 9.25 -0.86
CA THR A 43 -5.47 8.06 -0.31
C THR A 43 -6.07 7.19 -1.40
N VAL A 44 -6.54 7.78 -2.52
CA VAL A 44 -7.06 7.03 -3.67
C VAL A 44 -5.97 6.23 -4.36
N THR A 45 -4.77 6.80 -4.52
CA THR A 45 -3.62 6.07 -5.08
C THR A 45 -3.23 4.91 -4.18
N ILE A 46 -3.15 5.13 -2.86
CA ILE A 46 -2.86 4.08 -1.87
C ILE A 46 -3.89 2.95 -2.00
N ARG A 47 -5.19 3.28 -1.99
CA ARG A 47 -6.27 2.30 -2.13
C ARG A 47 -6.18 1.47 -3.41
N ASN A 48 -5.91 2.11 -4.55
CA ASN A 48 -5.75 1.41 -5.83
C ASN A 48 -4.57 0.42 -5.78
N ARG A 49 -3.47 0.79 -5.12
CA ARG A 49 -2.33 -0.12 -4.92
C ARG A 49 -2.71 -1.30 -4.01
N LEU A 50 -3.44 -1.05 -2.91
CA LEU A 50 -3.91 -2.12 -2.02
C LEU A 50 -4.80 -3.13 -2.76
N GLN A 51 -5.69 -2.66 -3.62
CA GLN A 51 -6.57 -3.52 -4.40
C GLN A 51 -5.80 -4.43 -5.36
N ASP A 52 -4.74 -3.93 -5.98
CA ASP A 52 -3.83 -4.72 -6.81
C ASP A 52 -3.08 -5.79 -5.99
N TYR A 53 -2.72 -5.45 -4.75
CA TYR A 53 -1.94 -6.32 -3.87
C TYR A 53 -2.77 -7.31 -3.07
N LYS A 54 -4.09 -7.09 -2.94
CA LYS A 54 -5.02 -7.97 -2.24
C LYS A 54 -5.00 -9.43 -2.74
N LYS A 55 -4.63 -9.66 -4.01
CA LYS A 55 -4.50 -11.02 -4.58
C LYS A 55 -3.25 -11.76 -4.11
N TYR A 56 -2.34 -11.07 -3.46
CA TYR A 56 -1.02 -11.56 -3.07
C TYR A 56 -0.80 -11.54 -1.56
N ILE A 57 -1.72 -10.93 -0.81
CA ILE A 57 -1.65 -10.79 0.63
C ILE A 57 -3.01 -11.21 1.18
N GLU A 58 -3.01 -12.24 2.03
CA GLU A 58 -4.15 -12.55 2.88
C GLU A 58 -4.17 -11.52 4.02
N PHE A 59 -5.26 -10.76 4.09
CA PHE A 59 -5.57 -9.98 5.27
C PHE A 59 -6.21 -10.92 6.30
N PRO A 60 -5.92 -10.76 7.61
CA PRO A 60 -6.69 -11.44 8.65
C PRO A 60 -8.18 -11.09 8.59
#